data_AF-A0A1Y0BL60-F1
#
_entry.id   AF-A0A1Y0BL60-F1
#
_cell.length_a   1.000
_cell.length_b   1.000
_cell.length_c   1.000
_cell.angle_alpha   90.00
_cell.angle_beta   90.00
_cell.angle_gamma   90.00
#
_symmetry.space_group_name_H-M   'P 1'
#
loop_
_entity.id
_entity.type
_entity.pdbx_description
1 polymer ?
#
loop_
_entity_poly.entity_id
_entity_poly.type
_entity_poly.pdbx_seq_one_letter_code
_entity_poly.pdbx_strand_id
1 'polypeptide(L)'
;MPDHAHWLIELGTRDRLAQVVNRLKSASARAANPVLRRRGALWAAAYHDHALRDEEDLRAVARYLVGNPVRAGLVAQVGDYPFWNAVWLYGWSCARASAAARSRPWAAPTNQGSLRWSG
;
A
#
# COMPACT_ATOMS: atom_id res chain seq x y z
N MET A 1 6.74 5.57 0.23
CA MET A 1 7.90 6.40 0.65
C MET A 1 8.22 7.38 -0.47
N PRO A 2 8.92 8.50 -0.20
CA PRO A 2 9.23 9.52 -1.21
C PRO A 2 10.04 8.99 -2.41
N ASP A 3 10.84 7.94 -2.18
CA ASP A 3 11.81 7.37 -3.10
C ASP A 3 11.46 5.94 -3.55
N HIS A 4 10.63 5.22 -2.80
CA HIS A 4 10.21 3.85 -3.11
C HIS A 4 8.78 3.51 -2.62
N ALA A 5 8.23 2.41 -3.11
CA ALA A 5 6.93 1.89 -2.69
C ALA A 5 7.06 0.47 -2.11
N HIS A 6 6.24 0.18 -1.11
CA HIS A 6 6.12 -1.12 -0.47
C HIS A 6 4.67 -1.58 -0.60
N TRP A 7 4.43 -2.77 -1.13
CA TRP A 7 3.08 -3.33 -1.29
C TRP A 7 3.00 -4.75 -0.78
N LEU A 8 1.81 -5.10 -0.30
CA LEU A 8 1.38 -6.46 -0.07
C LEU A 8 0.27 -6.74 -1.08
N ILE A 9 0.49 -7.71 -1.96
CA ILE A 9 -0.45 -8.06 -3.03
C ILE A 9 -0.70 -9.55 -3.03
N GLU A 10 -1.92 -9.93 -3.36
CA GLU A 10 -2.30 -11.29 -3.69
C GLU A 10 -2.38 -11.41 -5.20
N LEU A 11 -1.74 -12.44 -5.78
CA LEU A 11 -1.78 -12.68 -7.21
C LEU A 11 -2.95 -13.60 -7.54
N GLY A 12 -3.71 -13.23 -8.58
CA GLY A 12 -4.68 -14.14 -9.17
C GLY A 12 -4.01 -15.24 -10.00
N THR A 13 -4.81 -16.12 -10.59
CA THR A 13 -4.32 -17.29 -11.33
C THR A 13 -3.76 -16.99 -12.72
N ARG A 14 -3.96 -15.78 -13.25
CA ARG A 14 -3.66 -15.43 -14.65
C ARG A 14 -2.33 -14.72 -14.86
N ASP A 15 -2.01 -13.79 -13.97
CA ASP A 15 -0.87 -12.90 -14.14
C ASP A 15 0.28 -13.31 -13.20
N ARG A 16 1.51 -13.29 -13.74
CA ARG A 16 2.72 -13.43 -12.92
C ARG A 16 3.07 -12.10 -12.27
N LEU A 17 3.75 -12.14 -11.12
CA LEU A 17 4.22 -10.95 -10.41
C LEU A 17 4.91 -9.92 -11.32
N ALA A 18 5.86 -10.39 -12.14
CA ALA A 18 6.61 -9.55 -13.07
C ALA A 18 5.70 -8.75 -14.03
N GLN A 19 4.60 -9.35 -14.49
CA GLN A 19 3.66 -8.70 -15.40
C GLN A 19 2.85 -7.63 -14.66
N VAL A 20 2.40 -7.92 -13.44
CA VAL A 20 1.68 -6.97 -12.59
C VAL A 20 2.57 -5.76 -12.28
N VAL A 21 3.81 -6.00 -11.82
CA VAL A 21 4.77 -4.94 -11.51
C VAL A 21 5.09 -4.10 -12.75
N ASN A 22 5.30 -4.72 -13.91
CA ASN A 22 5.56 -3.98 -15.15
C ASN A 22 4.38 -3.07 -15.52
N ARG A 23 3.15 -3.60 -15.51
CA ARG A 23 1.94 -2.80 -15.81
C ARG A 23 1.79 -1.64 -14.83
N LEU A 24 2.00 -1.89 -13.54
CA LEU A 24 1.92 -0.86 -12.52
C LEU A 24 2.98 0.23 -12.74
N LYS A 25 4.26 -0.15 -12.89
CA LYS A 25 5.35 0.81 -13.12
C LYS A 25 5.10 1.65 -14.37
N SER A 26 4.62 1.01 -15.44
CA SER A 26 4.29 1.66 -16.69
C SER A 26 3.11 2.63 -16.56
N ALA A 27 2.02 2.21 -15.94
CA ALA A 27 0.82 3.03 -15.77
C ALA A 27 1.08 4.24 -14.88
N SER A 28 1.73 4.01 -13.73
CA SER A 28 2.09 5.09 -12.79
C SER A 28 3.10 6.08 -13.38
N ALA A 29 4.11 5.61 -14.12
CA ALA A 29 5.05 6.49 -14.82
C ALA A 29 4.34 7.36 -15.86
N ARG A 30 3.42 6.79 -16.65
CA ARG A 30 2.62 7.56 -17.63
C ARG A 30 1.73 8.60 -16.97
N ALA A 31 1.15 8.30 -15.81
CA ALA A 31 0.29 9.24 -15.08
C ALA A 31 1.10 10.34 -14.36
N ALA A 32 2.23 10.00 -13.74
CA ALA A 32 3.00 10.93 -12.93
C ALA A 32 3.93 11.84 -13.75
N ASN A 33 4.53 11.35 -14.82
CA ASN A 33 5.50 12.12 -15.62
C ASN A 33 4.95 13.48 -16.10
N PRO A 34 3.72 13.58 -16.65
CA PRO A 34 3.15 14.87 -17.04
C PRO A 34 2.98 15.84 -15.87
N VAL A 35 2.47 15.34 -14.74
CA VAL A 35 2.24 16.15 -13.51
C VAL A 35 3.56 16.67 -12.95
N LEU A 36 4.60 15.84 -12.97
CA LEU A 36 5.95 16.19 -12.51
C LEU A 36 6.77 16.94 -13.57
N ARG A 37 6.22 17.20 -14.77
CA ARG A 37 6.93 17.77 -15.93
C ARG A 37 8.22 17.03 -16.28
N ARG A 38 8.23 15.70 -16.10
CA ARG A 38 9.35 14.80 -16.37
C ARG A 38 9.10 13.96 -17.62
N ARG A 39 10.16 13.37 -18.15
CA ARG A 39 10.13 12.37 -19.23
C ARG A 39 11.04 11.20 -18.85
N GLY A 40 10.81 10.04 -19.47
CA GLY A 40 11.61 8.84 -19.26
C GLY A 40 11.15 7.98 -18.09
N ALA A 41 12.06 7.13 -17.59
CA ALA A 41 11.76 6.18 -16.53
C ALA A 41 11.52 6.89 -15.19
N LEU A 42 10.41 6.56 -14.53
CA LEU A 42 10.13 6.97 -13.15
C LEU A 42 10.67 5.97 -12.13
N TRP A 43 10.58 4.67 -12.46
CA TRP A 43 10.95 3.56 -11.59
C TRP A 43 12.28 2.93 -12.04
N ALA A 44 13.02 2.39 -11.08
CA ALA A 44 14.12 1.46 -11.38
C ALA A 44 13.60 0.24 -12.15
N ALA A 45 14.45 -0.37 -13.00
CA ALA A 45 14.06 -1.55 -13.77
C ALA A 45 13.74 -2.75 -12.86
N ALA A 46 14.60 -3.02 -11.88
CA ALA A 46 14.45 -4.09 -10.91
C ALA A 46 13.34 -3.82 -9.88
N TYR A 47 12.84 -4.88 -9.25
CA TYR A 47 11.98 -4.85 -8.08
C TYR A 47 12.43 -5.95 -7.12
N HIS A 48 12.11 -5.80 -5.84
CA HIS A 48 12.34 -6.82 -4.83
C HIS A 48 10.99 -7.44 -4.47
N ASP A 49 10.95 -8.77 -4.38
CA ASP A 49 9.77 -9.51 -3.95
C ASP A 49 10.12 -10.56 -2.91
N HIS A 50 9.13 -10.85 -2.06
CA HIS A 50 9.20 -11.90 -1.06
C HIS A 50 7.83 -12.59 -1.07
N ALA A 51 7.81 -13.88 -1.39
CA ALA A 51 6.59 -14.68 -1.37
C ALA A 51 6.32 -15.13 0.05
N LEU A 52 5.19 -14.71 0.62
CA LEU A 52 4.76 -15.11 1.95
C LEU A 52 4.36 -16.58 1.96
N ARG A 53 4.94 -17.34 2.88
CA ARG A 53 4.59 -18.74 3.14
C ARG A 53 3.51 -18.84 4.22
N ASP A 54 2.90 -20.01 4.34
CA ASP A 54 1.79 -20.25 5.28
C ASP A 54 2.20 -20.04 6.75
N GLU A 55 3.49 -20.18 7.07
CA GLU A 55 4.02 -19.99 8.42
C GLU A 55 4.26 -18.50 8.78
N GLU A 56 4.23 -17.61 7.79
CA GLU A 56 4.44 -16.18 8.01
C GLU A 56 3.13 -15.48 8.40
N ASP A 57 3.15 -14.72 9.49
CA ASP A 57 1.97 -13.95 9.91
C ASP A 57 1.73 -12.76 8.97
N LEU A 58 0.76 -12.92 8.07
CA LEU A 58 0.28 -11.88 7.16
C LEU A 58 -0.03 -10.56 7.89
N ARG A 59 -0.56 -10.61 9.13
CA ARG A 59 -0.86 -9.41 9.91
C ARG A 59 0.41 -8.72 10.37
N ALA A 60 1.45 -9.46 10.75
CA ALA A 60 2.74 -8.89 11.11
C ALA A 60 3.37 -8.17 9.91
N VAL A 61 3.33 -8.78 8.73
CA VAL A 61 3.83 -8.17 7.49
C VAL A 61 3.04 -6.91 7.12
N ALA A 62 1.70 -6.98 7.16
CA ALA A 62 0.86 -5.83 6.89
C ALA A 62 1.13 -4.67 7.87
N ARG A 63 1.26 -4.96 9.17
CA ARG A 63 1.61 -3.95 10.19
C ARG A 63 2.98 -3.33 9.93
N TYR A 64 3.96 -4.14 9.54
CA TYR A 64 5.29 -3.63 9.20
C TYR A 64 5.23 -2.64 8.03
N LEU A 65 4.51 -2.98 6.96
CA LEU A 65 4.38 -2.12 5.78
C LEU A 65 3.68 -0.80 6.09
N VAL A 66 2.57 -0.87 6.83
CA VAL A 66 1.81 0.29 7.26
C VAL A 66 2.61 1.17 8.24
N GLY A 67 3.51 0.59 9.02
CA GLY A 67 4.42 1.29 9.92
C GLY A 67 5.67 1.90 9.26
N ASN A 68 5.96 1.58 7.99
CA ASN A 68 7.13 2.12 7.27
C ASN A 68 7.24 3.66 7.31
N PRO A 69 6.17 4.44 7.08
CA PRO A 69 6.26 5.90 7.08
C PRO A 69 6.68 6.47 8.44
N VAL A 70 6.19 5.87 9.54
CA VAL A 70 6.54 6.27 10.91
C VAL A 70 8.00 5.93 11.20
N ARG A 71 8.43 4.70 10.88
CA ARG A 71 9.82 4.26 11.08
C ARG A 71 10.83 5.08 10.29
N ALA A 72 10.43 5.62 9.16
CA ALA A 72 11.26 6.49 8.34
C ALA A 72 11.15 7.98 8.72
N GLY A 73 10.42 8.32 9.79
CA GLY A 73 10.31 9.68 10.30
C GLY A 73 9.50 10.64 9.43
N LEU A 74 8.69 10.13 8.49
CA LEU A 74 7.87 10.98 7.62
C LEU A 74 6.65 11.56 8.34
N VAL A 75 6.14 10.81 9.31
CA VAL A 75 4.91 11.12 10.05
C VAL A 75 5.02 10.60 11.48
N ALA A 76 4.33 11.26 12.43
CA ALA A 76 4.27 10.82 13.81
C ALA A 76 3.31 9.63 14.00
N GLN A 77 2.24 9.59 13.21
CA GLN A 77 1.25 8.52 13.22
C GLN A 77 1.03 7.99 11.82
N VAL A 78 0.72 6.69 11.71
CA VAL A 78 0.41 6.03 10.44
C VAL A 78 -0.65 6.82 9.66
N GLY A 79 -1.72 7.24 10.35
CA GLY A 79 -2.87 7.94 9.78
C GLY A 79 -2.51 9.18 8.96
N ASP A 80 -1.40 9.84 9.29
CA ASP A 80 -0.99 11.09 8.66
C ASP A 80 -0.31 10.90 7.30
N TYR A 81 0.07 9.67 6.93
CA TYR A 81 0.73 9.41 5.65
C TYR A 81 -0.28 9.13 4.53
N PRO A 82 -0.58 10.05 3.60
CA PRO A 82 -1.73 9.90 2.70
C PRO A 82 -1.71 8.66 1.78
N PHE A 83 -0.58 7.96 1.69
CA PHE A 83 -0.37 6.79 0.84
C PHE A 83 -0.20 5.47 1.62
N TRP A 84 -0.66 5.38 2.88
CA TRP A 84 -0.64 4.12 3.67
C TRP A 84 -1.81 3.16 3.36
N ASN A 85 -2.76 3.55 2.52
CA ASN A 85 -4.04 2.89 2.38
C ASN A 85 -3.95 1.42 1.93
N ALA A 86 -4.90 0.60 2.40
CA ALA A 86 -5.04 -0.80 2.03
C ALA A 86 -6.47 -1.07 1.51
N VAL A 87 -6.60 -1.96 0.53
CA VAL A 87 -7.90 -2.30 -0.09
C VAL A 87 -8.91 -2.84 0.92
N TRP A 88 -8.45 -3.45 2.02
CA TRP A 88 -9.28 -4.00 3.10
C TRP A 88 -9.94 -2.94 4.01
N LEU A 89 -9.52 -1.68 3.92
CA LEU A 89 -10.08 -0.59 4.75
C LEU A 89 -11.47 -0.16 4.29
N TYR A 90 -11.78 -0.38 3.02
CA TYR A 90 -13.11 -0.24 2.48
C TYR A 90 -13.58 -1.67 2.26
N GLY A 91 -14.64 -2.11 2.94
CA GLY A 91 -15.19 -3.46 2.79
C GLY A 91 -15.68 -3.74 1.37
N TRP A 92 -14.75 -3.91 0.44
CA TRP A 92 -14.98 -4.25 -0.95
C TRP A 92 -15.35 -5.72 -0.99
N SER A 93 -16.65 -6.00 -0.93
CA SER A 93 -17.15 -7.13 -1.68
C SER A 93 -16.87 -6.85 -3.17
N CYS A 94 -16.45 -7.87 -3.91
CA CYS A 94 -16.02 -7.79 -5.31
C CYS A 94 -17.17 -7.41 -6.29
N ALA A 95 -18.22 -6.70 -5.85
CA ALA A 95 -19.36 -6.32 -6.67
C ALA A 95 -19.42 -4.80 -6.89
N ARG A 96 -18.95 -4.41 -8.08
CA ARG A 96 -19.21 -3.14 -8.78
C ARG A 96 -18.43 -1.92 -8.30
N ALA A 97 -17.36 -1.64 -9.05
CA ALA A 97 -16.88 -0.28 -9.26
C ALA A 97 -18.02 0.61 -9.76
N SER A 98 -18.44 1.58 -8.94
CA SER A 98 -19.08 2.80 -9.41
C SER A 98 -18.71 3.93 -8.47
N ALA A 99 -18.20 5.00 -9.08
CA ALA A 99 -17.58 6.15 -8.44
C ALA A 99 -18.62 6.99 -7.68
N ALA A 100 -18.83 6.72 -6.40
CA ALA A 100 -19.46 7.66 -5.47
C ALA A 100 -19.30 7.19 -4.01
N ALA A 101 -18.20 7.53 -3.36
CA ALA A 101 -18.11 7.43 -1.90
C ALA A 101 -17.12 8.46 -1.34
N ARG A 102 -17.44 9.74 -1.52
CA ARG A 102 -17.00 10.76 -0.56
C ARG A 102 -18.01 10.80 0.59
N SER A 103 -17.54 11.22 1.76
CA SER A 103 -18.28 11.52 3.00
C SER A 103 -18.85 10.35 3.81
N ARG A 104 -18.01 9.70 4.63
CA ARG A 104 -18.34 9.40 6.05
C ARG A 104 -17.07 9.53 6.90
N PRO A 105 -17.07 10.29 8.02
CA PRO A 105 -15.97 10.28 8.97
C PRO A 105 -15.97 8.93 9.73
N TRP A 106 -14.79 8.35 9.87
CA TRP A 106 -14.57 7.11 10.60
C TRP A 106 -14.75 7.34 12.11
N ALA A 107 -15.63 6.56 12.74
CA ALA A 107 -15.64 6.36 14.18
C ALA A 107 -14.91 5.04 14.47
N ALA A 108 -13.77 5.11 15.15
CA ALA A 108 -12.98 3.94 15.51
C ALA A 108 -13.75 3.05 16.50
N PRO A 109 -13.77 1.72 16.34
CA PRO A 109 -14.24 0.84 17.40
C PRO A 109 -13.25 0.91 18.56
N THR A 110 -13.72 1.39 19.70
CA THR A 110 -13.00 1.31 20.98
C THR A 110 -12.85 -0.16 21.36
N ASN A 111 -11.69 -0.75 21.07
CA ASN A 111 -11.26 -1.93 21.77
C ASN A 111 -10.20 -1.52 22.78
N GLN A 112 -10.61 -1.49 24.05
CA GLN A 112 -9.73 -1.28 25.18
C GLN A 112 -8.72 -2.44 25.21
N GLY A 113 -7.46 -2.11 25.03
CA GLY A 113 -6.36 -3.07 25.02
C GLY A 113 -5.06 -2.30 24.84
N SER A 114 -4.64 -1.60 25.89
CA SER A 114 -3.40 -0.84 25.92
C SER A 114 -2.20 -1.76 25.69
N LEU A 115 -1.64 -1.76 24.47
CA LEU A 115 -0.29 -2.26 24.24
C LEU A 115 0.65 -1.06 24.23
N ARG A 116 1.21 -0.78 25.40
CA ARG A 116 2.40 0.06 25.58
C ARG A 116 3.54 -0.58 24.79
N TRP A 117 4.09 0.18 23.85
CA TRP A 117 5.43 -0.10 23.31
C TRP A 117 6.45 0.36 24.35
N SER A 118 7.28 -0.57 24.83
CA SER A 118 8.51 -0.26 25.56
C SER A 118 9.64 -0.81 24.69
N GLY A 119 10.65 0.04 24.43
CA GLY A 119 11.75 -0.23 23.50
C GLY A 119 12.84 -1.13 24.04
#